data_AF-A0A971EGZ0-F1
#
_entry.id   AF-A0A971EGZ0-F1
#
_cell.length_a   1.000
_cell.length_b   1.000
_cell.length_c   1.000
_cell.angle_alpha   90.00
_cell.angle_beta   90.00
_cell.angle_gamma   90.00
#
_symmetry.space_group_name_H-M   'P 1'
#
loop_
_entity.id
_entity.type
_entity.pdbx_description
1 polymer ?
#
loop_
_entity_poly.entity_id
_entity_poly.type
_entity_poly.pdbx_seq_one_letter_code
_entity_poly.pdbx_strand_id
1 'polypeptide(L)'
;MTEAAPMMKKNVTPTAQGSFSCPLSASQAYRLGVNLHTAIVDIYTALAKKCSTASEQETIKAMIEQEQERIAAFEKGFAFALNCELSRFYNSGGTVLEEDKMAQLITDTRQLIQRNLDNCRAHLETLEKEIAATTVREQTITVVGHTKEYARDLYQRLSQLYPKCEISRAFEDMAEMCR
;
A
#
# COMPACT_ATOMS: atom_id res chain seq x y z
N MET A 1 11.04 -1.11 50.66
CA MET A 1 12.18 -1.14 49.72
C MET A 1 11.60 -1.44 48.36
N THR A 2 11.66 -0.45 47.48
CA THR A 2 10.90 -0.37 46.23
C THR A 2 11.88 -0.64 45.10
N GLU A 3 11.75 -1.77 44.40
CA GLU A 3 12.54 -2.05 43.20
C GLU A 3 11.65 -1.84 41.98
N ALA A 4 11.81 -0.68 41.36
CA ALA A 4 11.20 -0.34 40.09
C ALA A 4 12.03 -0.99 38.97
N ALA A 5 11.43 -1.96 38.27
CA ALA A 5 12.00 -2.50 37.04
C ALA A 5 11.93 -1.43 35.93
N PRO A 6 13.02 -1.16 35.19
CA PRO A 6 13.02 -0.16 34.14
C PRO A 6 12.25 -0.71 32.94
N MET A 7 11.12 -0.07 32.60
CA MET A 7 10.42 -0.31 31.33
C MET A 7 11.33 0.13 30.18
N MET A 8 11.87 -0.84 29.43
CA MET A 8 12.45 -0.59 28.12
C MET A 8 11.37 0.01 27.21
N LYS A 9 11.45 1.31 26.96
CA LYS A 9 10.77 1.96 25.84
C LYS A 9 11.34 1.35 24.56
N LYS A 10 10.62 0.39 23.98
CA LYS A 10 10.84 0.00 22.59
C LYS A 10 10.45 1.18 21.71
N ASN A 11 11.44 1.98 21.33
CA ASN A 11 11.34 2.85 20.16
C ASN A 11 11.34 1.92 18.94
N VAL A 12 10.17 1.39 18.58
CA VAL A 12 9.98 0.72 17.29
C VAL A 12 9.72 1.84 16.29
N THR A 13 10.76 2.23 15.56
CA THR A 13 10.59 2.86 14.26
C THR A 13 9.78 1.88 13.40
N PRO A 14 8.66 2.28 12.78
CA PRO A 14 7.86 1.38 11.98
C PRO A 14 8.60 1.11 10.67
N THR A 15 9.59 0.22 10.68
CA THR A 15 10.04 -0.44 9.46
C THR A 15 8.84 -1.13 8.85
N ALA A 16 8.55 -0.86 7.58
CA ALA A 16 7.60 -1.61 6.77
C ALA A 16 8.02 -3.10 6.72
N GLN A 17 7.71 -3.86 7.78
CA GLN A 17 8.02 -5.27 7.88
C GLN A 17 6.96 -6.08 7.14
N GLY A 18 7.23 -6.34 5.87
CA GLY A 18 6.49 -7.28 5.04
C GLY A 18 6.91 -7.16 3.57
N SER A 19 7.19 -8.27 2.90
CA SER A 19 7.26 -8.24 1.43
C SER A 19 5.86 -8.00 0.89
N PHE A 20 5.71 -7.05 -0.04
CA PHE A 20 4.51 -7.03 -0.89
C PHE A 20 4.48 -8.34 -1.69
N SER A 21 3.58 -9.23 -1.30
CA SER A 21 3.39 -10.51 -1.98
C SER A 21 2.54 -10.29 -3.22
N CYS A 22 2.92 -10.94 -4.32
CA CYS A 22 2.12 -11.02 -5.54
C CYS A 22 0.67 -11.45 -5.23
N PRO A 23 -0.34 -10.59 -5.45
CA PRO A 23 -1.73 -10.96 -5.20
C PRO A 23 -2.20 -12.11 -6.10
N LEU A 24 -2.94 -13.05 -5.52
CA LEU A 24 -3.55 -14.17 -6.21
C LEU A 24 -5.09 -14.10 -6.22
N SER A 25 -5.66 -13.07 -5.59
CA SER A 25 -7.09 -12.77 -5.58
C SER A 25 -7.34 -11.26 -5.61
N ALA A 26 -8.58 -10.86 -5.86
CA ALA A 26 -8.95 -9.45 -5.92
C ALA A 26 -8.92 -8.82 -4.52
N SER A 27 -9.33 -9.55 -3.49
CA SER A 27 -9.19 -9.12 -2.09
C SER A 27 -7.72 -8.92 -1.72
N GLN A 28 -6.81 -9.81 -2.14
CA GLN A 28 -5.38 -9.61 -1.92
C GLN A 28 -4.84 -8.36 -2.65
N ALA A 29 -5.36 -8.02 -3.84
CA ALA A 29 -4.98 -6.80 -4.54
C ALA A 29 -5.43 -5.54 -3.77
N TYR A 30 -6.65 -5.50 -3.28
CA TYR A 30 -7.11 -4.39 -2.42
C TYR A 30 -6.32 -4.32 -1.11
N ARG A 31 -5.98 -5.46 -0.50
CA ARG A 31 -5.12 -5.50 0.70
C ARG A 31 -3.75 -4.89 0.43
N LEU A 32 -3.15 -5.17 -0.73
CA LEU A 32 -1.91 -4.53 -1.16
C LEU A 32 -2.08 -3.00 -1.23
N GLY A 33 -3.18 -2.51 -1.82
CA GLY A 33 -3.48 -1.08 -1.87
C GLY A 33 -3.61 -0.44 -0.49
N VAL A 34 -4.32 -1.09 0.45
CA VAL A 34 -4.40 -0.65 1.85
C VAL A 34 -3.00 -0.53 2.45
N ASN A 35 -2.19 -1.58 2.36
CA ASN A 35 -0.85 -1.60 2.94
C ASN A 35 0.07 -0.53 2.34
N LEU A 36 -0.02 -0.32 1.03
CA LEU A 36 0.76 0.70 0.33
C LEU A 36 0.43 2.10 0.85
N HIS A 37 -0.85 2.43 0.93
CA HIS A 37 -1.28 3.76 1.35
C HIS A 37 -1.11 3.98 2.85
N THR A 38 -1.18 2.93 3.68
CA THR A 38 -0.78 3.02 5.09
C THR A 38 0.70 3.40 5.20
N ALA A 39 1.58 2.79 4.42
CA ALA A 39 3.00 3.15 4.41
C ALA A 39 3.22 4.61 3.97
N ILE A 40 2.46 5.10 2.97
CA ILE A 40 2.49 6.50 2.55
C ILE A 40 2.03 7.44 3.69
N VAL A 41 0.96 7.09 4.41
CA VAL A 41 0.49 7.85 5.58
C VAL A 41 1.55 7.92 6.68
N ASP A 42 2.26 6.81 6.94
CA ASP A 42 3.34 6.78 7.94
C ASP A 42 4.49 7.72 7.53
N ILE A 43 4.85 7.72 6.24
CA ILE A 43 5.84 8.62 5.66
C ILE A 43 5.40 10.09 5.82
N TYR A 44 4.16 10.42 5.48
CA TYR A 44 3.63 11.78 5.62
C TYR A 44 3.56 12.22 7.09
N THR A 45 3.20 11.30 7.99
CA THR A 45 3.16 11.55 9.43
C THR A 45 4.57 11.83 9.99
N ALA A 46 5.58 11.11 9.50
CA ALA A 46 6.97 11.38 9.84
C ALA A 46 7.43 12.75 9.33
N LEU A 47 7.02 13.14 8.12
CA LEU A 47 7.30 14.46 7.55
C LEU A 47 6.60 15.59 8.33
N ALA A 48 5.34 15.42 8.72
CA ALA A 48 4.57 16.41 9.48
C ALA A 48 5.26 16.81 10.79
N LYS A 49 5.87 15.84 11.48
CA LYS A 49 6.64 16.08 12.72
C LYS A 49 7.86 16.97 12.51
N LYS A 50 8.35 17.07 11.27
CA LYS A 50 9.49 17.89 10.93
C LYS A 50 9.11 19.30 10.53
N CYS A 51 7.85 19.59 10.17
CA CYS A 51 7.44 20.92 9.70
C CYS A 51 7.51 22.00 10.77
N SER A 52 7.92 23.22 10.39
CA SER A 52 8.04 24.36 11.31
C SER A 52 6.99 25.42 11.08
N THR A 53 6.31 25.43 9.94
CA THR A 53 5.28 26.42 9.66
C THR A 53 3.89 25.77 9.72
N ALA A 54 2.89 26.57 10.11
CA ALA A 54 1.50 26.12 10.13
C ALA A 54 1.01 25.72 8.73
N SER A 55 1.44 26.44 7.68
CA SER A 55 1.05 26.16 6.29
C SER A 55 1.61 24.82 5.78
N GLU A 56 2.87 24.48 6.12
CA GLU A 56 3.44 23.16 5.81
C GLU A 56 2.66 22.03 6.51
N GLN A 57 2.36 22.22 7.80
CA GLN A 57 1.62 21.23 8.58
C GLN A 57 0.21 21.01 8.05
N GLU A 58 -0.48 22.09 7.68
CA GLU A 58 -1.83 22.03 7.09
C GLU A 58 -1.82 21.31 5.74
N THR A 59 -0.82 21.58 4.90
CA THR A 59 -0.65 20.89 3.61
C THR A 59 -0.46 19.39 3.80
N ILE A 60 0.45 18.96 4.67
CA ILE A 60 0.68 17.53 4.91
C ILE A 60 -0.52 16.88 5.58
N LYS A 61 -1.21 17.58 6.48
CA LYS A 61 -2.43 17.07 7.10
C LYS A 61 -3.50 16.77 6.04
N ALA A 62 -3.70 17.68 5.08
CA ALA A 62 -4.62 17.45 3.97
C ALA A 62 -4.21 16.24 3.11
N MET A 63 -2.90 16.04 2.89
CA MET A 63 -2.40 14.85 2.19
C MET A 63 -2.69 13.56 2.98
N ILE A 64 -2.47 13.56 4.31
CA ILE A 64 -2.78 12.41 5.17
C ILE A 64 -4.27 12.09 5.14
N GLU A 65 -5.14 13.09 5.27
CA GLU A 65 -6.60 12.92 5.21
C GLU A 65 -7.02 12.30 3.87
N GLN A 66 -6.45 12.77 2.75
CA GLN A 66 -6.73 12.20 1.44
C GLN A 66 -6.28 10.73 1.31
N GLU A 67 -5.11 10.36 1.83
CA GLU A 67 -4.69 8.96 1.82
C GLU A 67 -5.56 8.07 2.72
N GLN A 68 -6.03 8.61 3.86
CA GLN A 68 -6.96 7.90 4.74
C GLN A 68 -8.32 7.64 4.07
N GLU A 69 -8.83 8.60 3.28
CA GLU A 69 -10.02 8.39 2.47
C GLU A 69 -9.83 7.29 1.42
N ARG A 70 -8.65 7.23 0.77
CA ARG A 70 -8.32 6.15 -0.17
C ARG A 70 -8.21 4.80 0.52
N ILE A 71 -7.57 4.72 1.69
CA ILE A 71 -7.51 3.50 2.51
C ILE A 71 -8.93 3.01 2.81
N ALA A 72 -9.82 3.90 3.26
CA ALA A 72 -11.21 3.54 3.55
C ALA A 72 -11.96 3.05 2.29
N ALA A 73 -11.68 3.62 1.12
CA ALA A 73 -12.24 3.14 -0.15
C ALA A 73 -11.70 1.74 -0.52
N PHE A 74 -10.40 1.49 -0.34
CA PHE A 74 -9.80 0.19 -0.59
C PHE A 74 -10.24 -0.88 0.40
N GLU A 75 -10.49 -0.53 1.66
CA GLU A 75 -11.07 -1.45 2.64
C GLU A 75 -12.49 -1.88 2.25
N LYS A 76 -13.29 -0.97 1.68
CA LYS A 76 -14.61 -1.32 1.11
C LYS A 76 -14.45 -2.27 -0.09
N GLY A 77 -13.51 -1.98 -0.99
CA GLY A 77 -13.18 -2.86 -2.12
C GLY A 77 -12.72 -4.24 -1.67
N PHE A 78 -11.85 -4.30 -0.65
CA PHE A 78 -11.40 -5.53 -0.01
C PHE A 78 -12.58 -6.35 0.51
N ALA A 79 -13.46 -5.74 1.31
CA ALA A 79 -14.60 -6.43 1.90
C ALA A 79 -15.56 -6.97 0.84
N PHE A 80 -15.82 -6.17 -0.21
CA PHE A 80 -16.64 -6.59 -1.34
C PHE A 80 -16.03 -7.79 -2.08
N ALA A 81 -14.75 -7.68 -2.49
CA ALA A 81 -14.05 -8.74 -3.20
C ALA A 81 -14.00 -10.03 -2.39
N LEU A 82 -13.69 -9.95 -1.09
CA LEU A 82 -13.66 -11.10 -0.20
C LEU A 82 -15.03 -11.78 -0.10
N ASN A 83 -16.12 -11.02 -0.02
CA ASN A 83 -17.47 -11.58 0.00
C ASN A 83 -17.82 -12.31 -1.31
N CYS A 84 -17.37 -11.79 -2.45
CA CYS A 84 -17.53 -12.46 -3.75
C CYS A 84 -16.74 -13.77 -3.81
N GLU A 85 -15.48 -13.76 -3.38
CA GLU A 85 -14.60 -14.92 -3.30
C GLU A 85 -15.17 -16.00 -2.37
N LEU A 86 -15.64 -15.62 -1.17
CA LEU A 86 -16.30 -16.54 -0.23
C LEU A 86 -17.58 -17.14 -0.80
N SER A 87 -18.40 -16.33 -1.48
CA SER A 87 -19.63 -16.82 -2.11
C SER A 87 -19.33 -17.88 -3.17
N ARG A 88 -18.30 -17.67 -4.00
CA ARG A 88 -17.88 -18.67 -5.01
C ARG A 88 -17.32 -19.92 -4.35
N PHE A 89 -16.54 -19.79 -3.29
CA PHE A 89 -16.03 -20.92 -2.52
C PHE A 89 -17.19 -21.79 -1.99
N TYR A 90 -18.17 -21.20 -1.31
CA TYR A 90 -19.31 -21.94 -0.77
C TYR A 90 -20.21 -22.54 -1.86
N ASN A 91 -20.46 -21.82 -2.95
CA ASN A 91 -21.23 -22.34 -4.09
C ASN A 91 -20.55 -23.54 -4.77
N SER A 92 -19.23 -23.65 -4.66
CA SER A 92 -18.46 -24.81 -5.15
C SER A 92 -18.40 -25.99 -4.17
N GLY A 93 -19.06 -25.90 -3.02
CA GLY A 93 -18.93 -26.89 -1.94
C GLY A 93 -17.53 -26.91 -1.31
N GLY A 94 -16.78 -25.80 -1.41
CA GLY A 94 -15.43 -25.66 -0.86
C GLY A 94 -14.32 -26.32 -1.70
N THR A 95 -14.60 -26.66 -2.96
CA THR A 95 -13.65 -27.38 -3.82
C THR A 95 -12.77 -26.48 -4.68
N VAL A 96 -13.17 -25.23 -4.90
CA VAL A 96 -12.44 -24.29 -5.75
C VAL A 96 -11.52 -23.40 -4.92
N LEU A 97 -10.22 -23.54 -5.14
CA LEU A 97 -9.20 -22.60 -4.69
C LEU A 97 -8.80 -21.70 -5.87
N GLU A 98 -9.30 -20.47 -5.87
CA GLU A 98 -9.06 -19.51 -6.97
C GLU A 98 -7.58 -19.08 -7.04
N GLU A 99 -6.90 -19.04 -5.90
CA GLU A 99 -5.50 -18.65 -5.79
C GLU A 99 -4.56 -19.60 -6.55
N ASP A 100 -4.79 -20.92 -6.47
CA ASP A 100 -3.98 -21.92 -7.18
C ASP A 100 -4.10 -21.78 -8.70
N LYS A 101 -5.33 -21.56 -9.18
CA LYS A 101 -5.60 -21.32 -10.61
C LYS A 101 -4.94 -20.03 -11.07
N MET A 102 -5.05 -18.96 -10.28
CA MET A 102 -4.42 -17.70 -10.61
C MET A 102 -2.90 -17.83 -10.67
N ALA A 103 -2.30 -18.51 -9.69
CA ALA A 103 -0.85 -18.76 -9.66
C ALA A 103 -0.35 -19.44 -10.92
N GLN A 104 -1.13 -20.37 -11.49
CA GLN A 104 -0.83 -21.00 -12.78
C GLN A 104 -0.97 -20.02 -13.95
N LEU A 105 -2.05 -19.23 -13.98
CA LEU A 105 -2.33 -18.29 -15.06
C LEU A 105 -1.29 -17.17 -15.19
N ILE A 106 -0.70 -16.73 -14.07
CA ILE A 106 0.30 -15.67 -14.06
C ILE A 106 1.74 -16.20 -14.09
N THR A 107 1.97 -17.50 -14.30
CA THR A 107 3.32 -18.11 -14.21
C THR A 107 4.38 -17.30 -14.97
N ASP A 108 4.06 -16.87 -16.18
CA ASP A 108 4.99 -16.13 -17.06
C ASP A 108 5.17 -14.65 -16.66
N THR A 109 4.17 -14.04 -16.03
CA THR A 109 4.20 -12.63 -15.60
C THR A 109 4.55 -12.45 -14.12
N ARG A 110 4.55 -13.53 -13.33
CA ARG A 110 4.71 -13.50 -11.86
C ARG A 110 5.99 -12.82 -11.41
N GLN A 111 7.11 -13.12 -12.08
CA GLN A 111 8.39 -12.49 -11.75
C GLN A 111 8.37 -10.98 -12.03
N LEU A 112 7.71 -10.56 -13.12
CA LEU A 112 7.59 -9.15 -13.46
C LEU A 112 6.65 -8.40 -12.51
N ILE A 113 5.56 -9.03 -12.08
CA ILE A 113 4.67 -8.53 -11.03
C ILE A 113 5.48 -8.34 -9.74
N GLN A 114 6.18 -9.38 -9.28
CA GLN A 114 6.98 -9.30 -8.05
C GLN A 114 8.05 -8.21 -8.12
N ARG A 115 8.74 -8.07 -9.26
CA ARG A 115 9.73 -7.01 -9.47
C ARG A 115 9.11 -5.61 -9.35
N ASN A 116 7.91 -5.38 -9.87
CA ASN A 116 7.22 -4.10 -9.71
C ASN A 116 6.90 -3.81 -8.23
N LEU A 117 6.46 -4.82 -7.49
CA LEU A 117 6.18 -4.72 -6.06
C LEU A 117 7.46 -4.45 -5.25
N ASP A 118 8.54 -5.16 -5.55
CA ASP A 118 9.84 -4.95 -4.89
C ASP A 118 10.41 -3.56 -5.17
N ASN A 119 10.30 -3.07 -6.42
CA ASN A 119 10.69 -1.71 -6.78
C ASN A 119 9.86 -0.66 -6.03
N CYS A 120 8.56 -0.90 -5.87
CA CYS A 120 7.69 -0.02 -5.11
C CYS A 120 8.08 0.05 -3.64
N ARG A 121 8.34 -1.10 -3.01
CA ARG A 121 8.86 -1.14 -1.63
C ARG A 121 10.17 -0.37 -1.52
N ALA A 122 11.13 -0.65 -2.41
CA ALA A 122 12.42 0.03 -2.40
C ALA A 122 12.28 1.56 -2.56
N HIS A 123 11.32 2.00 -3.37
CA HIS A 123 10.98 3.42 -3.50
C HIS A 123 10.46 4.01 -2.18
N LEU A 124 9.49 3.36 -1.52
CA LEU A 124 8.99 3.82 -0.23
C LEU A 124 10.06 3.83 0.87
N GLU A 125 10.90 2.79 0.95
CA GLU A 125 12.02 2.75 1.90
C GLU A 125 13.05 3.87 1.64
N THR A 126 13.26 4.23 0.38
CA THR A 126 14.15 5.33 0.01
C THR A 126 13.54 6.65 0.48
N LEU A 127 12.25 6.88 0.24
CA LEU A 127 11.53 8.07 0.71
C LEU A 127 11.57 8.18 2.24
N GLU A 128 11.34 7.09 2.96
CA GLU A 128 11.40 7.07 4.42
C GLU A 128 12.79 7.48 4.93
N LYS A 129 13.86 6.94 4.33
CA LYS A 129 15.25 7.28 4.66
C LYS A 129 15.59 8.72 4.33
N GLU A 130 15.16 9.22 3.17
CA GLU A 130 15.36 10.60 2.76
C GLU A 130 14.67 11.57 3.71
N ILE A 131 13.42 11.29 4.09
CA ILE A 131 12.68 12.07 5.08
C ILE A 131 13.37 12.01 6.43
N ALA A 132 13.91 10.87 6.85
CA ALA A 132 14.64 10.75 8.11
C ALA A 132 15.96 11.55 8.11
N ALA A 133 16.73 11.50 7.04
CA ALA A 133 18.06 12.12 6.93
C ALA A 133 18.03 13.63 6.62
N THR A 134 17.00 14.11 5.92
CA THR A 134 16.99 15.46 5.35
C THR A 134 16.50 16.52 6.35
N THR A 135 17.17 17.68 6.33
CA THR A 135 16.74 18.94 6.97
C THR A 135 16.07 19.92 5.99
N VAL A 136 16.30 19.74 4.68
CA VAL A 136 15.73 20.52 3.57
C VAL A 136 14.30 20.05 3.24
N ARG A 137 13.29 20.79 3.72
CA ARG A 137 11.88 20.36 3.69
C ARG A 137 11.17 20.57 2.36
N GLU A 138 11.50 21.63 1.62
CA GLU A 138 10.76 22.01 0.41
C GLU A 138 10.89 20.95 -0.70
N GLN A 139 12.12 20.45 -0.94
CA GLN A 139 12.34 19.36 -1.90
C GLN A 139 11.65 18.06 -1.47
N THR A 140 11.62 17.79 -0.16
CA THR A 140 10.99 16.59 0.41
C THR A 140 9.47 16.60 0.21
N ILE A 141 8.80 17.75 0.35
CA ILE A 141 7.35 17.90 0.12
C ILE A 141 6.99 17.65 -1.35
N THR A 142 7.79 18.16 -2.29
CA THR A 142 7.56 17.94 -3.73
C THR A 142 7.73 16.46 -4.09
N VAL A 143 8.79 15.81 -3.60
CA VAL A 143 9.04 14.37 -3.82
C VAL A 143 7.90 13.52 -3.25
N VAL A 144 7.42 13.87 -2.05
CA VAL A 144 6.24 13.26 -1.43
C VAL A 144 4.98 13.45 -2.27
N GLY A 145 4.78 14.63 -2.88
CA GLY A 145 3.66 14.90 -3.80
C GLY A 145 3.61 13.94 -5.00
N HIS A 146 4.75 13.47 -5.50
CA HIS A 146 4.82 12.53 -6.62
C HIS A 146 4.52 11.07 -6.26
N THR A 147 4.44 10.73 -4.96
CA THR A 147 4.14 9.36 -4.50
C THR A 147 2.77 8.89 -4.99
N LYS A 148 1.80 9.82 -5.13
CA LYS A 148 0.47 9.55 -5.68
C LYS A 148 0.54 9.08 -7.14
N GLU A 149 1.29 9.79 -7.96
CA GLU A 149 1.47 9.45 -9.38
C GLU A 149 2.17 8.09 -9.52
N TYR A 150 3.18 7.86 -8.68
CA TYR A 150 3.88 6.58 -8.63
C TYR A 150 2.95 5.41 -8.30
N ALA A 151 2.12 5.54 -7.25
CA ALA A 151 1.16 4.52 -6.84
C ALA A 151 0.14 4.23 -7.95
N ARG A 152 -0.40 5.28 -8.57
CA ARG A 152 -1.33 5.16 -9.71
C ARG A 152 -0.70 4.40 -10.87
N ASP A 153 0.50 4.79 -11.28
CA ASP A 153 1.19 4.16 -12.40
C ASP A 153 1.60 2.72 -12.09
N LEU A 154 1.90 2.41 -10.82
CA LEU A 154 2.09 1.03 -10.37
C LEU A 154 0.81 0.21 -10.56
N TYR A 155 -0.34 0.70 -10.10
CA TYR A 155 -1.61 -0.01 -10.26
C TYR A 155 -1.96 -0.23 -11.74
N GLN A 156 -1.74 0.76 -12.60
CA GLN A 156 -1.93 0.61 -14.04
C GLN A 156 -1.00 -0.43 -14.66
N ARG A 157 0.27 -0.48 -14.24
CA ARG A 157 1.20 -1.54 -14.69
C ARG A 157 0.74 -2.91 -14.21
N LEU A 158 0.34 -3.02 -12.94
CA LEU A 158 -0.13 -4.28 -12.37
C LEU A 158 -1.38 -4.77 -13.09
N SER A 159 -2.37 -3.92 -13.37
CA SER A 159 -3.60 -4.35 -14.07
C SER A 159 -3.32 -4.98 -15.45
N GLN A 160 -2.29 -4.51 -16.15
CA GLN A 160 -1.87 -5.03 -17.46
C GLN A 160 -1.11 -6.37 -17.38
N LEU A 161 -0.52 -6.70 -16.22
CA LEU A 161 0.25 -7.93 -16.03
C LEU A 161 -0.59 -9.13 -15.61
N TYR A 162 -1.81 -8.89 -15.12
CA TYR A 162 -2.79 -9.92 -14.83
C TYR A 162 -3.67 -10.21 -16.06
N PRO A 163 -4.18 -11.44 -16.22
CA PRO A 163 -5.22 -11.71 -17.20
C PRO A 163 -6.46 -10.84 -16.91
N LYS A 164 -7.29 -10.59 -17.92
CA LYS A 164 -8.54 -9.83 -17.74
C LYS A 164 -9.48 -10.56 -16.79
N CYS A 165 -9.46 -10.18 -15.52
CA CYS A 165 -10.17 -10.84 -14.44
C CYS A 165 -10.46 -9.86 -13.30
N GLU A 166 -10.93 -10.36 -12.16
CA GLU A 166 -11.25 -9.52 -11.00
C GLU A 166 -10.01 -8.84 -10.39
N ILE A 167 -8.82 -9.45 -10.49
CA ILE A 167 -7.56 -8.85 -10.02
C ILE A 167 -7.17 -7.64 -10.88
N SER A 168 -7.20 -7.80 -12.21
CA SER A 168 -6.87 -6.69 -13.11
C SER A 168 -7.83 -5.53 -12.91
N ARG A 169 -9.14 -5.81 -12.75
CA ARG A 169 -10.16 -4.81 -12.43
C ARG A 169 -9.91 -4.12 -11.10
N ALA A 170 -9.58 -4.87 -10.04
CA ALA A 170 -9.26 -4.27 -8.74
C ALA A 170 -8.10 -3.26 -8.86
N PHE A 171 -7.07 -3.57 -9.66
CA PHE A 171 -5.99 -2.61 -9.93
C PHE A 171 -6.42 -1.41 -10.79
N GLU A 172 -7.31 -1.60 -11.77
CA GLU A 172 -7.90 -0.49 -12.54
C GLU A 172 -8.72 0.45 -11.63
N ASP A 173 -9.57 -0.13 -10.78
CA ASP A 173 -10.39 0.60 -9.80
C ASP A 173 -9.50 1.40 -8.84
N MET A 174 -8.44 0.78 -8.30
CA MET A 174 -7.48 1.47 -7.43
C MET A 174 -6.74 2.60 -8.16
N ALA A 175 -6.34 2.41 -9.42
CA ALA A 175 -5.72 3.46 -10.21
C ALA A 175 -6.67 4.64 -10.45
N GLU A 176 -7.98 4.40 -10.63
CA GLU A 176 -8.98 5.45 -10.80
C GLU A 176 -9.20 6.24 -9.51
N MET A 177 -9.23 5.57 -8.35
CA MET A 177 -9.32 6.21 -7.03
C MET A 177 -8.09 7.04 -6.66
N CYS A 178 -6.97 6.83 -7.35
CA CYS A 178 -5.75 7.62 -7.24
C CYS A 178 -5.67 8.80 -8.24
N ARG A 179 -6.76 9.19 -8.91
CA ARG A 179 -6.81 10.43 -9.70
C ARG A 179 -6.87 11.67 -8.81
#